data_AF-A0A1I1JT53-F1
#
_entry.id   AF-A0A1I1JT53-F1
#
_cell.length_a   1.000
_cell.length_b   1.000
_cell.length_c   1.000
_cell.angle_alpha   90.00
_cell.angle_beta   90.00
_cell.angle_gamma   90.00
#
_symmetry.space_group_name_H-M   'P 1'
#
loop_
_entity.id
_entity.type
_entity.pdbx_description
1 polymer ?
#
loop_
_entity_poly.entity_id
_entity_poly.type
_entity_poly.pdbx_seq_one_letter_code
_entity_poly.pdbx_strand_id
1 'polypeptide(L)'
;MARPSNRDRVLDAYETLLVDGAGVTVTLDAVAEAAAVSKGGLLYHFPSKEALVDGLCGRLRERAAADVVRLRAAPEGPVAYWVRTATGEAEIGIGRTYQAALGLAGTGQPGARRAIADVERGWTTALEDLIGDPVVARVVRLVGDGRYLESLTGLPGDEDDAAVVALLESLLDRPSP
;
A
#
# COMPACT_ATOMS: atom_id res chain seq x y z
N MET A 1 -2.10 -17.24 16.05
CA MET A 1 -2.76 -16.08 15.41
C MET A 1 -4.21 -16.03 15.85
N ALA A 2 -4.71 -14.85 16.24
CA ALA A 2 -6.14 -14.66 16.46
C ALA A 2 -6.91 -14.86 15.14
N ARG A 3 -8.11 -15.43 15.21
CA ARG A 3 -8.95 -15.64 14.02
C ARG A 3 -9.36 -14.25 13.47
N PRO A 4 -9.19 -13.96 12.17
CA PRO A 4 -9.51 -12.65 11.61
C PRO A 4 -10.99 -12.32 11.83
N SER A 5 -11.28 -11.07 12.15
CA SER A 5 -12.65 -10.62 12.41
C SER A 5 -13.51 -10.72 11.14
N ASN A 6 -14.83 -10.80 11.29
CA ASN A 6 -15.73 -10.78 10.12
C ASN A 6 -15.58 -9.47 9.32
N ARG A 7 -15.34 -8.35 10.01
CA ARG A 7 -14.97 -7.07 9.37
C ARG A 7 -13.74 -7.23 8.49
N ASP A 8 -12.71 -7.92 9.00
CA ASP A 8 -11.46 -8.06 8.26
C ASP A 8 -11.59 -8.97 7.06
N ARG A 9 -12.29 -10.10 7.21
CA ARG A 9 -12.60 -11.02 6.10
C ARG A 9 -13.38 -10.34 4.98
N VAL A 10 -14.31 -9.45 5.33
CA VAL A 10 -15.09 -8.68 4.35
C VAL A 10 -14.19 -7.73 3.58
N LEU A 11 -13.29 -7.00 4.25
CA LEU A 11 -12.36 -6.09 3.58
C LEU A 11 -11.32 -6.86 2.75
N ASP A 12 -10.83 -8.02 3.23
CA ASP A 12 -9.91 -8.87 2.47
C ASP A 12 -10.57 -9.36 1.16
N ALA A 13 -11.81 -9.85 1.24
CA ALA A 13 -12.57 -10.25 0.07
C ALA A 13 -12.83 -9.08 -0.88
N TYR A 14 -13.14 -7.90 -0.33
CA TYR A 14 -13.35 -6.70 -1.12
C TYR A 14 -12.07 -6.25 -1.86
N GLU A 15 -10.92 -6.25 -1.18
CA GLU A 15 -9.61 -5.98 -1.77
C GLU A 15 -9.31 -6.94 -2.93
N THR A 16 -9.49 -8.25 -2.73
CA THR A 16 -9.28 -9.27 -3.77
C THR A 16 -10.19 -9.04 -4.98
N LEU A 17 -11.50 -8.85 -4.76
CA LEU A 17 -12.44 -8.62 -5.85
C LEU A 17 -12.13 -7.34 -6.65
N LEU A 18 -11.62 -6.30 -6.00
CA LEU A 18 -11.21 -5.06 -6.68
C LEU A 18 -9.94 -5.25 -7.52
N VAL A 19 -8.98 -6.04 -7.02
CA VAL A 19 -7.73 -6.33 -7.73
C VAL A 19 -7.97 -7.26 -8.92
N ASP A 20 -8.76 -8.31 -8.75
CA ASP A 20 -9.01 -9.32 -9.79
C ASP A 20 -10.02 -8.85 -10.85
N GLY A 21 -10.98 -8.00 -10.46
CA GLY A 21 -12.17 -7.69 -11.24
C GLY A 21 -12.06 -6.50 -12.21
N ALA A 22 -10.86 -6.08 -12.63
CA ALA A 22 -10.58 -4.86 -13.40
C ALA A 22 -11.77 -4.28 -14.20
N GLY A 23 -12.40 -3.20 -13.67
CA GLY A 23 -13.49 -2.47 -14.32
C GLY A 23 -14.92 -2.93 -13.98
N VAL A 24 -15.10 -4.02 -13.24
CA VAL A 24 -16.42 -4.50 -12.80
C VAL A 24 -16.83 -3.84 -11.48
N THR A 25 -18.08 -3.40 -11.41
CA THR A 25 -18.68 -2.87 -10.19
C THR A 25 -18.83 -4.01 -9.17
N VAL A 26 -18.01 -4.02 -8.12
CA VAL A 26 -18.15 -4.98 -7.02
C VAL A 26 -19.45 -4.70 -6.23
N THR A 27 -20.25 -5.74 -5.99
CA THR A 27 -21.52 -5.68 -5.24
C THR A 27 -21.34 -6.18 -3.82
N LEU A 28 -22.19 -5.72 -2.89
CA LEU A 28 -22.14 -6.20 -1.50
C LEU A 28 -22.44 -7.71 -1.38
N ASP A 29 -23.29 -8.25 -2.25
CA ASP A 29 -23.60 -9.68 -2.26
C ASP A 29 -22.39 -10.52 -2.70
N ALA A 30 -21.66 -10.09 -3.73
CA ALA A 30 -20.41 -10.74 -4.16
C ALA A 30 -19.34 -10.70 -3.05
N VAL A 31 -19.25 -9.59 -2.31
CA VAL A 31 -18.32 -9.47 -1.18
C VAL A 31 -18.73 -10.38 -0.02
N ALA A 32 -20.02 -10.46 0.32
CA ALA A 32 -20.51 -11.34 1.38
C ALA A 32 -20.24 -12.81 1.07
N GLU A 33 -20.48 -13.21 -0.19
CA GLU A 33 -20.18 -14.55 -0.70
C GLU A 33 -18.69 -14.86 -0.63
N ALA A 34 -17.83 -14.01 -1.21
CA ALA A 34 -16.39 -14.18 -1.21
C ALA A 34 -15.78 -14.18 0.21
N ALA A 35 -16.32 -13.36 1.11
CA ALA A 35 -15.92 -13.33 2.51
C ALA A 35 -16.47 -14.51 3.33
N ALA A 36 -17.37 -15.33 2.76
CA ALA A 36 -18.11 -16.37 3.45
C ALA A 36 -18.76 -15.87 4.76
N VAL A 37 -19.52 -14.78 4.66
CA VAL A 37 -20.35 -14.21 5.71
C VAL A 37 -21.79 -14.00 5.20
N SER A 38 -22.75 -13.88 6.10
CA SER A 38 -24.13 -13.55 5.70
C SER A 38 -24.24 -12.08 5.27
N LYS A 39 -25.22 -11.75 4.44
CA LYS A 39 -25.54 -10.36 4.06
C LYS A 39 -25.79 -9.47 5.30
N GLY A 40 -26.50 -9.99 6.29
CA GLY A 40 -26.71 -9.30 7.58
C GLY A 40 -25.41 -9.10 8.36
N GLY A 41 -24.50 -10.09 8.33
CA GLY A 41 -23.18 -9.99 8.97
C GLY A 41 -22.26 -8.97 8.28
N LEU A 42 -22.34 -8.84 6.96
CA LEU A 42 -21.65 -7.78 6.22
C LEU A 42 -22.23 -6.41 6.58
N LEU A 43 -23.55 -6.25 6.49
CA LEU A 43 -24.24 -4.97 6.71
C LEU A 43 -24.11 -4.47 8.15
N TYR A 44 -23.91 -5.36 9.12
CA TYR A 44 -23.57 -4.99 10.50
C TYR A 44 -22.27 -4.17 10.58
N HIS A 45 -21.28 -4.46 9.73
CA HIS A 45 -20.01 -3.75 9.70
C HIS A 45 -19.97 -2.63 8.66
N PHE A 46 -20.60 -2.85 7.50
CA PHE A 46 -20.58 -1.95 6.35
C PHE A 46 -22.00 -1.79 5.81
N PRO A 47 -22.78 -0.81 6.32
CA PRO A 47 -24.20 -0.67 5.98
C PRO A 47 -24.45 -0.23 4.53
N SER A 48 -23.42 0.24 3.82
CA SER A 48 -23.49 0.62 2.42
C SER A 48 -22.18 0.34 1.69
N LYS A 49 -22.19 0.51 0.37
CA LYS A 49 -20.99 0.40 -0.45
C LYS A 49 -19.98 1.49 -0.13
N GLU A 50 -20.45 2.69 0.17
CA GLU A 50 -19.63 3.83 0.60
C GLU A 50 -18.94 3.50 1.93
N ALA A 51 -19.65 2.92 2.89
CA ALA A 51 -19.05 2.48 4.15
C ALA A 51 -17.95 1.42 3.94
N LEU A 52 -18.13 0.54 2.96
CA LEU A 52 -17.11 -0.46 2.59
C LEU A 52 -15.86 0.19 1.96
N VAL A 53 -16.05 1.18 1.08
CA VAL A 53 -14.96 2.00 0.52
C VAL A 53 -14.21 2.75 1.62
N ASP A 54 -14.93 3.37 2.55
CA ASP A 54 -14.33 4.08 3.69
C ASP A 54 -13.57 3.13 4.60
N GLY A 55 -14.10 1.92 4.82
CA GLY A 55 -13.43 0.85 5.56
C GLY A 55 -12.08 0.46 4.95
N LEU A 56 -12.03 0.27 3.63
CA LEU A 56 -10.81 -0.01 2.88
C LEU A 56 -9.83 1.17 2.97
N CYS A 57 -10.32 2.41 2.81
CA CYS A 57 -9.50 3.61 2.93
C CYS A 57 -8.93 3.80 4.34
N GLY A 58 -9.69 3.45 5.39
CA GLY A 58 -9.22 3.46 6.77
C GLY A 58 -8.12 2.43 6.98
N ARG A 59 -8.34 1.20 6.53
CA ARG A 59 -7.34 0.13 6.58
C ARG A 59 -6.06 0.49 5.82
N LEU A 60 -6.16 1.15 4.67
CA LEU A 60 -4.99 1.63 3.93
C LEU A 60 -4.13 2.55 4.80
N ARG A 61 -4.75 3.53 5.47
CA ARG A 61 -4.05 4.46 6.37
C ARG A 61 -3.43 3.74 7.56
N GLU A 62 -4.14 2.79 8.16
CA GLU A 62 -3.63 1.98 9.28
C GLU A 62 -2.38 1.17 8.86
N ARG A 63 -2.46 0.48 7.70
CA ARG A 63 -1.34 -0.29 7.16
C ARG A 63 -0.15 0.61 6.79
N ALA A 64 -0.40 1.79 6.22
CA ALA A 64 0.64 2.77 5.92
C ALA A 64 1.31 3.33 7.17
N ALA A 65 0.53 3.66 8.21
CA ALA A 65 1.09 4.11 9.49
C ALA A 65 1.98 3.02 10.12
N ALA A 66 1.55 1.76 10.09
CA ALA A 66 2.35 0.64 10.55
C ALA A 66 3.61 0.41 9.69
N ASP A 67 3.54 0.70 8.39
CA ASP A 67 4.69 0.66 7.49
C ASP A 67 5.70 1.77 7.79
N VAL A 68 5.26 3.01 8.05
CA VAL A 68 6.13 4.10 8.51
C VAL A 68 6.85 3.74 9.82
N VAL A 69 6.17 3.09 10.75
CA VAL A 69 6.81 2.60 12.00
C VAL A 69 7.90 1.58 11.69
N ARG A 70 7.65 0.63 10.78
CA ARG A 70 8.64 -0.37 10.36
C ARG A 70 9.81 0.28 9.63
N LEU A 71 9.56 1.22 8.72
CA LEU A 71 10.58 2.01 8.02
C LEU A 71 11.52 2.73 9.00
N ARG A 72 10.96 3.40 10.02
CA ARG A 72 11.76 4.11 11.05
C ARG A 72 12.57 3.18 11.94
N ALA A 73 12.14 1.93 12.11
CA ALA A 73 12.78 0.92 12.95
C ALA A 73 13.66 -0.07 12.16
N ALA A 74 13.80 0.11 10.85
CA ALA A 74 14.48 -0.82 9.97
C ALA A 74 16.00 -0.83 10.28
N PRO A 75 16.57 -1.96 10.74
CA PRO A 75 18.00 -2.04 11.08
C PRO A 75 18.92 -1.86 9.87
N GLU A 76 18.45 -2.20 8.67
CA GLU A 76 19.12 -1.97 7.39
C GLU A 76 19.01 -0.52 6.88
N GLY A 77 18.30 0.35 7.61
CA GLY A 77 18.11 1.75 7.22
C GLY A 77 16.95 1.99 6.24
N PRO A 78 16.61 3.27 6.01
CA PRO A 78 15.41 3.66 5.27
C PRO A 78 15.47 3.31 3.78
N VAL A 79 16.66 3.42 3.16
CA VAL A 79 16.85 3.19 1.73
C VAL A 79 16.65 1.71 1.37
N ALA A 80 17.39 0.83 2.03
CA ALA A 80 17.29 -0.61 1.81
C ALA A 80 15.89 -1.15 2.15
N TYR A 81 15.27 -0.67 3.23
CA TYR A 81 13.89 -1.03 3.56
C TYR A 81 12.92 -0.62 2.45
N TRP A 82 12.98 0.63 1.98
CA TRP A 82 12.03 1.18 1.01
C TRP A 82 12.09 0.42 -0.33
N VAL A 83 13.29 0.21 -0.86
CA VAL A 83 13.49 -0.49 -2.15
C VAL A 83 13.01 -1.95 -2.05
N ARG A 84 13.41 -2.66 -0.99
CA ARG A 84 13.09 -4.08 -0.83
C ARG A 84 11.60 -4.34 -0.60
N THR A 85 10.91 -3.44 0.12
CA THR A 85 9.50 -3.64 0.47
C THR A 85 8.53 -3.18 -0.62
N ALA A 86 9.02 -2.44 -1.63
CA ALA A 86 8.23 -1.94 -2.74
C ALA A 86 7.64 -3.03 -3.66
N THR A 87 8.29 -4.19 -3.79
CA THR A 87 7.87 -5.27 -4.71
C THR A 87 6.85 -6.25 -4.12
N GLY A 88 6.40 -6.04 -2.87
CA GLY A 88 5.26 -6.77 -2.30
C GLY A 88 5.50 -8.24 -1.93
N GLU A 89 6.70 -8.81 -2.13
CA GLU A 89 7.03 -10.19 -1.72
C GLU A 89 7.03 -10.41 -0.20
N ALA A 90 7.02 -9.34 0.59
CA ALA A 90 6.77 -9.45 2.02
C ALA A 90 5.29 -9.82 2.24
N GLU A 91 5.06 -11.06 2.68
CA GLU A 91 3.82 -11.78 3.02
C GLU A 91 2.75 -11.03 3.87
N ILE A 92 2.88 -9.72 4.10
CA ILE A 92 2.05 -8.88 4.99
C ILE A 92 1.75 -7.49 4.38
N GLY A 93 2.24 -7.17 3.18
CA GLY A 93 2.35 -5.79 2.69
C GLY A 93 1.05 -5.09 2.29
N ILE A 94 0.98 -3.79 2.60
CA ILE A 94 -0.02 -2.81 2.14
C ILE A 94 -0.35 -2.88 0.63
N GLY A 95 0.50 -3.49 -0.19
CA GLY A 95 0.41 -3.55 -1.65
C GLY A 95 -0.97 -3.92 -2.20
N ARG A 96 -1.64 -4.97 -1.71
CA ARG A 96 -3.00 -5.33 -2.17
C ARG A 96 -4.01 -4.22 -1.85
N THR A 97 -3.97 -3.67 -0.64
CA THR A 97 -4.88 -2.58 -0.24
C THR A 97 -4.62 -1.32 -1.04
N TYR A 98 -3.35 -1.00 -1.30
CA TYR A 98 -2.94 0.15 -2.09
C TYR A 98 -3.39 -0.02 -3.55
N GLN A 99 -3.21 -1.21 -4.14
CA GLN A 99 -3.68 -1.54 -5.48
C GLN A 99 -5.22 -1.46 -5.59
N ALA A 100 -5.95 -2.00 -4.61
CA ALA A 100 -7.41 -1.88 -4.55
C ALA A 100 -7.86 -0.41 -4.45
N ALA A 101 -7.17 0.40 -3.65
CA ALA A 101 -7.43 1.84 -3.53
C ALA A 101 -7.14 2.58 -4.85
N LEU A 102 -6.04 2.25 -5.56
CA LEU A 102 -5.73 2.80 -6.87
C LEU A 102 -6.84 2.50 -7.88
N GLY A 103 -7.36 1.26 -7.90
CA GLY A 103 -8.50 0.88 -8.74
C GLY A 103 -9.73 1.75 -8.46
N LEU A 104 -10.09 1.93 -7.19
CA LEU A 104 -11.20 2.80 -6.79
C LEU A 104 -10.96 4.27 -7.19
N ALA A 105 -9.75 4.79 -7.00
CA ALA A 105 -9.40 6.15 -7.41
C ALA A 105 -9.51 6.35 -8.93
N GLY A 106 -9.16 5.34 -9.72
CA GLY A 106 -9.32 5.30 -11.17
C GLY A 106 -10.79 5.38 -11.61
N THR A 107 -11.70 4.79 -10.85
CA THR A 107 -13.16 4.90 -11.09
C THR A 107 -13.79 6.23 -10.63
N GLY A 108 -12.99 7.15 -10.07
CA GLY A 108 -13.47 8.46 -9.65
C GLY A 108 -13.84 8.59 -8.17
N GLN A 109 -13.58 7.57 -7.34
CA GLN A 109 -13.94 7.61 -5.92
C GLN A 109 -13.10 8.64 -5.14
N PRO A 110 -13.71 9.74 -4.62
CA PRO A 110 -12.94 10.81 -3.97
C PRO A 110 -12.30 10.38 -2.65
N GLY A 111 -12.93 9.47 -1.90
CA GLY A 111 -12.41 8.95 -0.64
C GLY A 111 -11.09 8.19 -0.84
N ALA A 112 -11.02 7.35 -1.87
CA ALA A 112 -9.82 6.61 -2.23
C ALA A 112 -8.67 7.54 -2.65
N ARG A 113 -8.94 8.54 -3.50
CA ARG A 113 -7.94 9.55 -3.90
C ARG A 113 -7.33 10.28 -2.71
N ARG A 114 -8.18 10.68 -1.75
CA ARG A 114 -7.71 11.33 -0.51
C ARG A 114 -6.88 10.38 0.34
N ALA A 115 -7.33 9.14 0.53
CA ALA A 115 -6.60 8.14 1.31
C ALA A 115 -5.20 7.86 0.74
N ILE A 116 -5.09 7.71 -0.58
CA ILE A 116 -3.79 7.56 -1.26
C ILE A 116 -2.93 8.80 -1.02
N ALA A 117 -3.46 10.00 -1.23
CA ALA A 117 -2.71 11.22 -1.00
C ALA A 117 -2.24 11.37 0.46
N ASP A 118 -3.04 10.96 1.44
CA ASP A 118 -2.67 10.98 2.87
C ASP A 118 -1.49 10.03 3.14
N VAL A 119 -1.54 8.83 2.57
CA VAL A 119 -0.53 7.79 2.70
C VAL A 119 0.80 8.20 2.05
N GLU A 120 0.73 8.72 0.82
CA GLU A 120 1.90 9.26 0.09
C GLU A 120 2.62 10.36 0.88
N ARG A 121 1.84 11.29 1.47
CA ARG A 121 2.41 12.35 2.32
C ARG A 121 3.08 11.78 3.57
N GLY A 122 2.49 10.74 4.16
CA GLY A 122 3.05 10.06 5.33
C GLY A 122 4.41 9.42 5.05
N TRP A 123 4.54 8.66 3.95
CA TRP A 123 5.82 8.07 3.55
C TRP A 123 6.84 9.12 3.14
N THR A 124 6.44 10.13 2.37
CA THR A 124 7.32 11.23 1.96
C THR A 124 7.93 11.93 3.18
N THR A 125 7.09 12.32 4.15
CA THR A 125 7.54 12.96 5.39
C THR A 125 8.50 12.05 6.16
N ALA A 126 8.19 10.76 6.27
CA ALA A 126 9.05 9.82 6.98
C ALA A 126 10.42 9.64 6.32
N LEU A 127 10.47 9.55 4.99
CA LEU A 127 11.72 9.46 4.23
C LEU A 127 12.54 10.75 4.34
N GLU A 128 11.91 11.92 4.21
CA GLU A 128 12.56 13.22 4.40
C GLU A 128 13.17 13.36 5.80
N ASP A 129 12.41 12.99 6.85
CA ASP A 129 12.90 13.01 8.23
C ASP A 129 14.11 12.08 8.46
N LEU A 130 14.11 10.90 7.82
CA LEU A 130 15.15 9.87 8.02
C LEU A 130 16.40 10.13 7.19
N ILE A 131 16.26 10.72 6.00
CA ILE A 131 17.34 10.95 5.05
C ILE A 131 17.95 12.35 5.23
N GLY A 132 17.17 13.34 5.65
CA GLY A 132 17.60 14.72 5.87
C GLY A 132 17.72 15.56 4.60
N ASP A 133 18.25 15.01 3.50
CA ASP A 133 18.27 15.67 2.20
C ASP A 133 16.96 15.39 1.42
N PRO A 134 16.12 16.41 1.15
CA PRO A 134 14.82 16.22 0.51
C PRO A 134 14.93 15.81 -0.97
N VAL A 135 16.03 16.14 -1.66
CA VAL A 135 16.26 15.70 -3.05
C VAL A 135 16.60 14.22 -3.06
N VAL A 136 17.49 13.77 -2.16
CA VAL A 136 17.83 12.35 -2.03
C VAL A 136 16.61 11.54 -1.57
N ALA A 137 15.85 12.03 -0.59
CA ALA A 137 14.61 11.40 -0.14
C ALA A 137 13.60 11.23 -1.29
N ARG A 138 13.46 12.24 -2.15
CA ARG A 138 12.61 12.17 -3.34
C ARG A 138 13.09 11.11 -4.33
N VAL A 139 14.40 11.02 -4.59
CA VAL A 139 14.98 10.00 -5.48
C VAL A 139 14.72 8.60 -4.93
N VAL A 140 15.00 8.37 -3.65
CA VAL A 140 14.72 7.09 -2.96
C VAL A 140 13.24 6.72 -3.09
N ARG A 141 12.33 7.68 -2.82
CA ARG A 141 10.89 7.47 -2.97
C ARG A 141 10.53 7.00 -4.38
N LEU A 142 10.98 7.73 -5.40
CA LEU A 142 10.69 7.45 -6.81
C LEU A 142 11.23 6.09 -7.28
N VAL A 143 12.38 5.65 -6.77
CA VAL A 143 12.89 4.31 -7.09
C VAL A 143 11.96 3.23 -6.54
N GLY A 144 11.50 3.35 -5.29
CA GLY A 144 10.52 2.42 -4.75
C GLY A 144 9.16 2.48 -5.47
N ASP A 145 8.68 3.66 -5.85
CA ASP A 145 7.46 3.79 -6.66
C ASP A 145 7.60 3.05 -8.01
N GLY A 146 8.77 3.15 -8.65
CA GLY A 146 9.09 2.44 -9.90
C GLY A 146 9.12 0.92 -9.71
N ARG A 147 9.78 0.44 -8.64
CA ARG A 147 9.80 -0.99 -8.26
C ARG A 147 8.39 -1.53 -8.02
N TYR A 148 7.54 -0.77 -7.34
CA TYR A 148 6.14 -1.16 -7.13
C TYR A 148 5.39 -1.26 -8.47
N LEU A 149 5.57 -0.30 -9.39
CA LEU A 149 4.96 -0.34 -10.72
C LEU A 149 5.42 -1.55 -11.55
N GLU A 150 6.71 -1.87 -11.51
CA GLU A 150 7.25 -3.07 -12.15
C GLU A 150 6.57 -4.34 -11.62
N SER A 151 6.41 -4.43 -10.28
CA SER A 151 5.73 -5.57 -9.64
C SER A 151 4.27 -5.72 -10.09
N LEU A 152 3.55 -4.60 -10.27
CA LEU A 152 2.17 -4.62 -10.74
C LEU A 152 2.03 -5.04 -12.20
N THR A 153 3.07 -4.81 -13.01
CA THR A 153 3.04 -5.07 -14.45
C THR A 153 3.63 -6.42 -14.83
N GLY A 154 4.18 -7.16 -13.85
CA GLY A 154 4.88 -8.42 -14.09
C GLY A 154 6.13 -8.25 -14.94
N LEU A 155 6.68 -7.02 -14.98
CA LEU A 155 7.99 -6.79 -15.57
C LEU A 155 9.04 -7.53 -14.73
N PRO A 156 10.08 -8.11 -15.36
CA PRO A 156 11.13 -8.77 -14.62
C PRO A 156 11.73 -7.79 -13.60
N GLY A 157 11.71 -8.16 -12.32
CA GLY A 157 12.50 -7.49 -11.29
C GLY A 157 13.95 -7.85 -11.55
N ASP A 158 14.79 -6.84 -11.82
CA ASP A 158 16.19 -7.06 -12.19
C ASP A 158 17.05 -7.52 -10.99
N GLU A 159 18.10 -8.31 -11.28
CA GLU A 159 19.09 -8.86 -10.33
C GLU A 159 19.90 -7.78 -9.56
N ASP A 160 19.68 -6.49 -9.89
CA ASP A 160 20.53 -5.36 -9.49
C ASP A 160 20.04 -4.60 -8.24
N ASP A 161 19.01 -5.07 -7.52
CA ASP A 161 18.46 -4.37 -6.35
C ASP A 161 19.52 -3.99 -5.31
N ALA A 162 20.48 -4.88 -5.04
CA ALA A 162 21.58 -4.60 -4.14
C ALA A 162 22.49 -3.47 -4.65
N ALA A 163 22.73 -3.38 -5.97
CA ALA A 163 23.51 -2.32 -6.59
C ALA A 163 22.76 -0.98 -6.59
N VAL A 164 21.45 -1.01 -6.82
CA VAL A 164 20.58 0.18 -6.71
C VAL A 164 20.57 0.72 -5.28
N VAL A 165 20.41 -0.15 -4.28
CA VAL A 165 20.47 0.26 -2.87
C VAL A 165 21.83 0.86 -2.54
N ALA A 166 22.94 0.20 -2.89
CA ALA A 166 24.28 0.72 -2.64
C ALA A 166 24.53 2.08 -3.31
N LEU A 167 24.02 2.27 -4.54
CA LEU A 167 24.09 3.56 -5.23
C LEU A 167 23.31 4.63 -4.49
N LEU A 168 22.07 4.35 -4.07
CA LEU A 168 21.24 5.30 -3.33
C LEU A 168 21.85 5.64 -1.96
N GLU A 169 22.41 4.67 -1.25
CA GLU A 169 23.12 4.89 0.02
C GLU A 169 24.35 5.79 -0.18
N SER A 170 25.09 5.63 -1.28
CA SER A 170 26.22 6.51 -1.60
C SER A 170 25.82 7.97 -1.79
N LEU A 171 24.54 8.26 -2.08
CA LEU A 171 24.03 9.64 -2.17
C LEU A 171 23.83 10.29 -0.80
N LEU A 172 23.65 9.51 0.26
CA LEU A 172 23.46 10.02 1.64
C LEU A 172 24.72 10.73 2.16
N ASP A 173 25.90 10.29 1.72
CA ASP A 173 27.20 10.83 2.15
C ASP A 173 27.67 12.02 1.30
N ARG A 174 26.94 12.39 0.25
CA ARG A 174 27.32 13.49 -0.62
C ARG A 174 26.92 14.83 0.01
N PRO A 175 27.77 15.86 -0.06
CA PRO A 175 27.35 17.20 0.32
C PRO A 175 26.18 17.63 -0.57
N SER A 176 25.11 18.13 0.05
CA SER A 176 23.97 18.70 -0.67
C SER A 176 24.46 19.79 -1.64
N PRO A 177 23.91 19.83 -2.87
CA PRO A 177 24.34 20.78 -3.91
C PRO A 177 24.06 22.24 -3.55
#